data_AF-A0A9P0Z682-F1
#
_entry.id   AF-A0A9P0Z682-F1
#
_cell.length_a   1.000
_cell.length_b   1.000
_cell.length_c   1.000
_cell.angle_alpha   90.00
_cell.angle_beta   90.00
_cell.angle_gamma   90.00
#
_symmetry.space_group_name_H-M   'P 1'
#
loop_
_entity.id
_entity.type
_entity.pdbx_description
1 polymer ?
#
loop_
_entity_poly.entity_id
_entity_poly.type
_entity_poly.pdbx_seq_one_letter_code
_entity_poly.pdbx_strand_id
1 'polypeptide(L)'
;MEIKSNALYCEEIHRQFGFHDCVAVDSVGLSGGPCLLWREQVEVTIKTVANTYIDAIIRFGSDGPVWCYTGYYGFPERSRRRESWELIHSLSRASNELWLVTGGF
;
A
#
# COMPACT_ATOMS: atom_id res chain seq x y z
N MET A 1 6.89 4.14 -2.14
CA MET A 1 5.48 4.05 -2.55
C MET A 1 4.77 5.30 -2.03
N GLU A 2 5.05 6.44 -2.64
CA GLU A 2 4.48 7.74 -2.26
C GLU A 2 4.24 8.49 -3.57
N ILE A 3 3.04 9.05 -3.73
CA ILE A 3 2.78 9.99 -4.81
C ILE A 3 2.66 11.37 -4.21
N LYS A 4 3.46 12.31 -4.73
CA LYS A 4 3.30 13.75 -4.47
C LYS A 4 2.29 14.36 -5.46
N SER A 5 1.22 13.64 -5.74
CA SER A 5 0.16 13.99 -6.68
C SER A 5 -1.15 13.41 -6.16
N ASN A 6 -2.28 13.88 -6.68
CA ASN A 6 -3.60 13.41 -6.25
C ASN A 6 -3.90 12.01 -6.77
N ALA A 7 -4.90 11.35 -6.19
CA ALA A 7 -5.29 9.99 -6.59
C ALA A 7 -5.69 9.91 -8.07
N LEU A 8 -6.38 10.94 -8.58
CA LEU A 8 -6.81 11.06 -9.98
C LEU A 8 -5.62 10.98 -10.96
N TYR A 9 -4.48 11.58 -10.63
CA TYR A 9 -3.30 11.49 -11.47
C TYR A 9 -2.77 10.06 -11.54
N CYS A 10 -2.83 9.30 -10.44
CA CYS A 10 -2.45 7.89 -10.48
C CYS A 10 -3.44 7.01 -11.24
N GLU A 11 -4.74 7.33 -11.20
CA GLU A 11 -5.74 6.70 -12.05
C GLU A 11 -5.50 6.98 -13.55
N GLU A 12 -4.90 8.10 -13.91
CA GLU A 12 -4.53 8.38 -15.30
C GLU A 12 -3.24 7.65 -15.71
N ILE A 13 -2.25 7.67 -14.82
CA ILE A 13 -0.91 7.11 -15.05
C ILE A 13 -0.92 5.59 -15.12
N HIS A 14 -1.72 4.87 -14.32
CA HIS A 14 -1.71 3.41 -14.36
C HIS A 14 -1.98 2.89 -15.79
N ARG A 15 -2.92 3.51 -16.51
CA ARG A 15 -3.24 3.15 -17.90
C ARG A 15 -2.10 3.48 -18.85
N GLN A 16 -1.48 4.64 -18.71
CA GLN A 16 -0.38 5.07 -19.58
C GLN A 16 0.83 4.12 -19.48
N PHE A 17 1.09 3.57 -18.30
CA PHE A 17 2.22 2.68 -18.05
C PHE A 17 1.88 1.19 -18.14
N GLY A 18 0.66 0.84 -18.58
CA GLY A 18 0.24 -0.55 -18.78
C GLY A 18 0.07 -1.35 -17.48
N PHE A 19 -0.28 -0.67 -16.39
CA PHE A 19 -0.81 -1.32 -15.19
C PHE A 19 -2.30 -1.60 -15.39
N HIS A 20 -2.77 -2.69 -14.79
CA HIS A 20 -4.15 -3.10 -14.89
C HIS A 20 -5.05 -2.20 -14.06
N ASP A 21 -4.63 -1.89 -12.83
CA ASP A 21 -5.40 -1.07 -11.90
C ASP A 21 -4.48 -0.49 -10.80
N CYS A 22 -5.02 0.44 -10.03
CA CYS A 22 -4.33 1.08 -8.92
C CYS A 22 -5.27 1.49 -7.78
N VAL A 23 -4.71 1.59 -6.58
CA VAL A 23 -5.33 2.33 -5.47
C VAL A 23 -4.36 3.42 -5.01
N ALA A 24 -4.88 4.63 -4.84
CA ALA A 24 -4.11 5.76 -4.35
C ALA A 24 -4.89 6.47 -3.24
N VAL A 25 -4.16 6.98 -2.26
CA VAL A 25 -4.71 7.85 -1.24
C VAL A 25 -4.35 9.28 -1.58
N ASP A 26 -5.30 10.21 -1.41
CA ASP A 26 -5.03 11.62 -1.65
C ASP A 26 -3.96 12.16 -0.71
N SER A 27 -3.11 13.02 -1.25
CA SER A 27 -2.14 13.79 -0.48
C SER A 27 -2.83 14.72 0.51
N VAL A 28 -2.36 14.76 1.76
CA VAL A 28 -2.81 15.73 2.77
C VAL A 28 -1.75 16.81 2.92
N GLY A 29 -2.04 18.01 2.39
CA GLY A 29 -1.10 19.13 2.40
C GLY A 29 0.10 18.90 1.48
N LEU A 30 1.33 19.02 2.01
CA LEU A 30 2.57 18.76 1.27
C LEU A 30 3.03 17.30 1.33
N SER A 31 2.36 16.48 2.14
CA SER A 31 2.66 15.05 2.28
C SER A 31 1.99 14.28 1.15
N GLY A 32 2.77 13.47 0.43
CA GLY A 32 2.20 12.56 -0.56
C GLY A 32 1.32 11.49 0.09
N GLY A 33 0.59 10.75 -0.75
CA GLY A 33 -0.22 9.61 -0.32
C GLY A 33 0.38 8.28 -0.81
N PRO A 34 0.20 7.16 -0.07
CA PRO A 34 0.59 5.86 -0.56
C PRO A 34 -0.24 5.46 -1.80
N CYS A 35 0.37 4.71 -2.70
CA CYS A 35 -0.31 4.17 -3.87
C CYS A 35 0.25 2.84 -4.32
N LEU A 36 -0.65 1.90 -4.54
CA LEU A 36 -0.35 0.57 -5.04
C LEU A 36 -0.84 0.46 -6.48
N LEU A 37 0.04 0.12 -7.40
CA LEU A 37 -0.28 -0.23 -8.79
C LEU A 37 0.05 -1.68 -9.03
N TRP A 38 -0.76 -2.38 -9.82
CA TRP A 38 -0.51 -3.79 -10.15
C TRP A 38 -0.84 -4.10 -11.61
N ARG A 39 -0.27 -5.20 -12.09
CA ARG A 39 -0.48 -5.71 -13.44
C ARG A 39 -1.56 -6.78 -13.43
N GLU A 40 -2.12 -7.08 -14.59
CA GLU A 40 -3.27 -7.98 -14.76
C GLU A 40 -3.01 -9.39 -14.20
N GLN A 41 -1.75 -9.83 -14.17
CA GLN A 41 -1.36 -11.14 -13.64
C GLN A 41 -1.41 -11.23 -12.10
N VAL A 42 -1.63 -10.10 -11.43
CA VAL A 42 -1.68 -9.99 -9.97
C VAL A 42 -3.10 -9.66 -9.57
N GLU A 43 -3.70 -10.54 -8.81
CA GLU A 43 -4.98 -10.27 -8.18
C GLU A 43 -4.75 -9.56 -6.85
N VAL A 44 -5.45 -8.46 -6.64
CA VAL A 44 -5.31 -7.61 -5.46
C VAL A 44 -6.67 -7.37 -4.85
N THR A 45 -6.82 -7.71 -3.57
CA THR A 45 -8.00 -7.40 -2.76
C THR A 45 -7.59 -6.45 -1.66
N ILE A 46 -8.06 -5.20 -1.73
CA ILE A 46 -7.77 -4.19 -0.72
C ILE A 46 -8.49 -4.53 0.59
N LYS A 47 -7.75 -4.59 1.70
CA LYS A 47 -8.30 -4.80 3.04
C LYS A 47 -8.61 -3.47 3.71
N THR A 48 -7.59 -2.63 3.84
CA THR A 48 -7.66 -1.37 4.57
C THR A 48 -6.76 -0.35 3.90
N VAL A 49 -7.23 0.90 3.84
CA VAL A 49 -6.48 2.03 3.32
C VAL A 49 -6.49 3.15 4.35
N ALA A 50 -5.32 3.73 4.60
CA ALA A 50 -5.14 4.89 5.45
C ALA A 50 -4.10 5.82 4.84
N ASN A 51 -4.05 7.07 5.31
CA ASN A 51 -3.08 8.06 4.81
C ASN A 51 -1.62 7.62 4.99
N THR A 52 -1.35 6.70 5.89
CA THR A 52 -0.01 6.17 6.16
C THR A 52 0.22 4.76 5.68
N TYR A 53 -0.80 4.03 5.19
CA TYR A 53 -0.58 2.68 4.68
C TYR A 53 -1.70 2.17 3.77
N ILE A 54 -1.35 1.21 2.93
CA ILE A 54 -2.29 0.37 2.19
C ILE A 54 -2.05 -1.08 2.61
N ASP A 55 -3.08 -1.77 3.08
CA ASP A 55 -3.08 -3.20 3.39
C ASP A 55 -3.95 -3.95 2.37
N ALA A 56 -3.40 -5.00 1.77
CA ALA A 56 -4.06 -5.76 0.72
C ALA A 56 -3.69 -7.25 0.77
N ILE A 57 -4.56 -8.08 0.23
CA ILE A 57 -4.25 -9.48 -0.09
C ILE A 57 -3.84 -9.53 -1.55
N ILE A 58 -2.68 -10.12 -1.84
CA ILE A 58 -2.19 -10.31 -3.20
C ILE A 58 -2.07 -11.79 -3.54
N ARG A 59 -2.44 -12.15 -4.77
CA ARG A 59 -2.34 -13.51 -5.30
C ARG A 59 -1.79 -13.46 -6.73
N PHE A 60 -0.85 -14.36 -7.03
CA PHE A 60 -0.22 -14.47 -8.35
C PHE A 60 -0.82 -15.66 -9.11
N GLY A 61 -1.80 -15.42 -9.97
CA GLY A 61 -2.54 -16.47 -10.68
C GLY A 61 -3.44 -17.34 -9.77
N SER A 62 -4.18 -18.28 -10.37
CA SER A 62 -5.20 -19.07 -9.65
C SER A 62 -4.64 -19.91 -8.50
N ASP A 63 -3.47 -20.52 -8.71
CA ASP A 63 -2.88 -21.50 -7.79
C ASP A 63 -1.64 -20.97 -7.06
N GLY A 64 -1.37 -19.66 -7.18
CA GLY A 64 -0.23 -19.03 -6.53
C GLY A 64 -0.42 -18.86 -5.03
N PRO A 65 0.68 -18.67 -4.28
CA PRO A 65 0.61 -18.33 -2.86
C PRO A 65 -0.13 -17.01 -2.66
N VAL A 66 -0.92 -16.97 -1.60
CA VAL A 66 -1.60 -15.76 -1.12
C VAL A 66 -0.69 -15.05 -0.12
N TRP A 67 -0.54 -13.74 -0.27
CA TRP A 67 0.26 -12.90 0.63
C TRP A 67 -0.58 -11.76 1.18
N CYS A 68 -0.32 -11.39 2.43
CA CYS A 68 -0.69 -10.07 2.91
C CYS A 68 0.40 -9.08 2.51
N TYR A 69 0.02 -8.01 1.82
CA TYR A 69 0.89 -6.92 1.45
C TYR A 69 0.51 -5.67 2.24
N THR A 70 1.49 -5.06 2.91
CA THR A 70 1.34 -3.75 3.51
C THR A 70 2.36 -2.79 2.92
N GLY A 71 1.88 -1.78 2.19
CA GLY A 71 2.66 -0.63 1.78
C GLY A 71 2.56 0.46 2.84
N TYR A 72 3.58 0.60 3.69
CA TYR A 72 3.64 1.56 4.78
C TYR A 72 4.40 2.84 4.39
N TYR A 73 3.88 3.98 4.82
CA TYR A 73 4.54 5.26 4.78
C TYR A 73 4.70 5.79 6.21
N GLY A 74 5.93 5.73 6.70
CA GLY A 74 6.36 6.20 8.01
C GLY A 74 5.90 7.62 8.33
N PHE A 75 5.65 7.88 9.62
CA PHE A 75 5.54 9.25 10.09
C PHE A 75 6.93 9.91 9.99
N PRO A 76 7.06 11.08 9.34
CA PRO A 76 8.35 11.76 9.23
C PRO A 76 8.86 12.26 10.60
N GLU A 77 7.96 12.43 11.58
CA GLU A 77 8.32 12.82 12.94
C GLU A 77 8.94 11.67 13.72
N ARG A 78 10.20 11.82 14.13
CA ARG A 78 10.92 10.83 14.96
C ARG A 78 10.19 10.47 16.25
N SER A 79 9.44 11.40 16.83
CA SER A 79 8.65 11.17 18.05
C SER A 79 7.56 10.10 17.87
N ARG A 80 7.09 9.89 16.64
CA ARG A 80 5.99 8.97 16.30
C ARG A 80 6.46 7.62 15.81
N ARG A 81 7.78 7.36 15.82
CA ARG A 81 8.34 6.07 15.40
C ARG A 81 7.78 4.89 16.20
N ARG A 82 7.44 5.12 17.48
CA ARG A 82 6.77 4.12 18.31
C ARG A 82 5.39 3.75 17.77
N GLU A 83 4.58 4.74 17.39
CA GLU A 83 3.27 4.52 16.78
C GLU A 83 3.38 3.74 15.46
N SER A 84 4.41 4.03 14.65
CA SER A 84 4.72 3.28 13.43
C SER A 84 4.93 1.79 13.71
N TRP A 85 5.76 1.46 14.71
CA TRP A 85 6.02 0.07 15.07
C TRP A 85 4.82 -0.63 15.69
N GLU A 86 4.04 0.08 16.52
CA GLU A 86 2.81 -0.46 17.10
C GLU A 86 1.78 -0.79 16.01
N LEU A 87 1.65 0.06 14.98
CA LEU A 87 0.82 -0.20 13.81
C LEU A 87 1.31 -1.44 13.04
N ILE A 88 2.61 -1.52 12.72
CA ILE A 88 3.21 -2.67 12.04
C ILE A 88 2.95 -3.95 12.84
N HIS A 89 3.15 -3.95 14.17
CA HIS A 89 2.84 -5.09 15.01
C HIS A 89 1.35 -5.48 14.98
N SER A 90 0.44 -4.51 14.94
CA SER A 90 -1.00 -4.78 14.84
C SER A 90 -1.36 -5.44 13.51
N LEU A 91 -0.78 -4.98 12.40
CA LEU A 91 -1.01 -5.51 11.05
C LEU A 91 -0.42 -6.91 10.90
N SER A 92 0.76 -7.14 11.51
CA SER A 92 1.39 -8.46 11.58
C SER A 92 0.48 -9.49 12.23
N ARG A 93 -0.15 -9.14 13.36
CA ARG A 93 -1.06 -10.03 14.09
C ARG A 93 -2.39 -10.26 13.36
N ALA A 94 -2.78 -9.35 12.49
CA ALA A 94 -4.00 -9.45 11.68
C ALA A 94 -3.78 -10.20 10.36
N SER A 95 -2.56 -10.64 10.07
CA SER A 95 -2.20 -11.37 8.85
C SER A 95 -2.06 -12.86 9.14
N ASN A 96 -2.79 -13.71 8.43
CA ASN A 96 -2.71 -15.17 8.56
C ASN A 96 -1.80 -15.80 7.49
N GLU A 97 -1.47 -15.02 6.47
CA GLU A 97 -0.71 -15.38 5.28
C GLU A 97 0.74 -14.88 5.38
N LEU A 98 1.58 -15.26 4.40
CA LEU A 98 2.92 -14.68 4.29
C LEU A 98 2.82 -13.16 4.15
N TRP A 99 3.48 -12.44 5.04
CA TRP A 99 3.34 -11.00 5.15
C TRP A 99 4.55 -10.28 4.54
N LEU A 100 4.28 -9.46 3.53
CA LEU A 100 5.24 -8.60 2.86
C LEU A 100 4.97 -7.15 3.26
N VAL A 101 5.93 -6.52 3.94
CA VAL A 101 5.87 -5.10 4.29
C VAL A 101 6.91 -4.34 3.49
N THR A 102 6.49 -3.27 2.82
CA THR A 102 7.39 -2.36 2.14
C THR A 102 7.07 -0.93 2.55
N GLY A 103 8.07 -0.05 2.58
CA GLY A 103 7.83 1.31 3.08
C GLY A 103 9.06 2.05 3.58
N GLY A 104 8.82 3.26 4.09
CA GLY A 104 9.80 4.01 4.89
C GLY A 104 9.59 3.74 6.38
N PHE A 105 10.63 3.27 7.08
CA PHE A 105 10.60 2.84 8.50
C PHE A 105 11.41 3.74 9.45
#